data_AF-A0A225NKH7-F1
#
_entry.id   AF-A0A225NKH7-F1
#
_cell.length_a   1.000
_cell.length_b   1.000
_cell.length_c   1.000
_cell.angle_alpha   90.00
_cell.angle_beta   90.00
_cell.angle_gamma   90.00
#
_symmetry.space_group_name_H-M   'P 1'
#
loop_
_entity.id
_entity.type
_entity.pdbx_description
1 polymer ?
#
loop_
_entity_poly.entity_id
_entity_poly.type
_entity_poly.pdbx_seq_one_letter_code
_entity_poly.pdbx_strand_id
1 'polypeptide(L)' 'MNTSEGPFTAAKAMAGGETHLIVIVLLLPFVAVFLRAAWLEYRRWRIHGASNNLRSRYPIDTTAPSYDLPEPQSK' A
#
# COMPACT_ATOMS: atom_id res chain seq x y z
N MET A 1 20.53 32.65 30.18
CA MET A 1 20.44 31.25 30.66
C MET A 1 18.96 30.95 30.80
N ASN A 2 18.30 30.06 30.05
CA ASN A 2 18.75 28.82 29.42
C ASN A 2 18.02 28.60 28.09
N THR A 3 18.79 28.31 27.04
CA THR A 3 18.33 27.69 25.79
C THR A 3 18.44 26.18 25.96
N SER A 4 17.35 25.49 26.30
CA SER A 4 17.31 24.01 26.30
C SER A 4 15.99 23.42 25.79
N GLU A 5 15.17 24.22 25.09
CA GLU A 5 13.99 23.73 24.38
C GLU A 5 14.44 23.13 23.03
N GLY A 6 15.02 21.93 23.07
CA GLY A 6 15.37 21.18 21.87
C GLY A 6 14.14 20.63 21.14
N PRO A 7 14.26 20.16 19.89
CA PRO A 7 13.13 19.59 19.15
C PRO A 7 12.50 18.36 19.84
N PHE A 8 13.26 17.69 20.71
CA PHE A 8 12.81 16.54 21.49
C PHE A 8 11.90 16.90 22.69
N THR A 9 12.01 18.10 23.28
CA THR A 9 11.08 18.53 24.35
C THR A 9 9.71 18.88 23.79
N ALA A 10 9.65 19.49 22.60
CA ALA A 10 8.39 19.73 21.88
C ALA A 10 7.68 18.42 21.51
N ALA A 11 8.43 17.42 21.01
CA ALA A 11 7.87 16.10 20.70
C ALA A 11 7.33 15.37 21.97
N LYS A 12 7.97 15.56 23.12
CA LYS A 12 7.53 14.98 24.40
C LYS A 12 6.32 15.70 25.01
N ALA A 13 6.18 17.00 24.81
CA ALA A 13 4.98 17.77 25.19
C ALA A 13 3.77 17.44 24.30
N MET A 14 4.01 17.17 23.01
CA MET A 14 3.03 16.65 22.05
C MET A 14 2.77 15.14 22.18
N ALA A 15 3.29 14.49 23.22
CA ALA A 15 2.98 13.10 23.56
C ALA A 15 1.88 13.00 24.64
N GLY A 16 1.15 14.08 24.89
CA GLY A 16 -0.06 14.07 25.71
C GLY A 16 -1.23 13.37 24.99
N GLY A 17 -2.21 12.87 25.75
CA GLY A 17 -3.35 12.10 25.22
C GLY A 17 -4.15 12.80 24.11
N GLU A 18 -4.21 14.13 24.12
CA GLU A 18 -4.96 14.93 23.13
C GLU A 18 -4.35 14.88 21.72
N THR A 19 -3.02 14.90 21.63
CA THR A 19 -2.28 14.80 20.38
C THR A 19 -2.47 13.46 19.69
N HIS A 20 -2.62 12.37 20.46
CA HIS A 20 -2.96 11.06 19.91
C HIS A 20 -4.37 11.04 19.29
N LEU A 21 -5.36 11.69 19.93
CA LEU A 21 -6.72 11.77 19.40
C LEU A 21 -6.78 12.52 18.07
N ILE A 22 -6.07 13.66 17.96
CA ILE A 22 -6.02 14.44 16.72
C ILE A 22 -5.40 13.60 15.59
N VAL A 23 -4.28 12.93 15.86
CA VAL A 23 -3.63 12.05 14.87
C VAL A 23 -4.57 10.90 14.45
N ILE A 24 -5.27 10.29 15.40
CA ILE A 24 -6.25 9.22 15.10
C ILE A 24 -7.36 9.75 14.18
N VAL A 25 -7.98 10.88 14.52
CA VAL A 25 -9.07 11.47 13.72
C VAL A 25 -8.58 11.84 12.31
N LEU A 26 -7.36 12.38 12.19
CA LEU A 26 -6.76 12.72 10.91
C LEU A 26 -6.53 11.48 10.03
N LEU A 27 -6.08 10.37 10.62
CA LEU A 27 -5.77 9.13 9.90
C LEU A 27 -7.02 8.27 9.62
N LEU A 28 -8.05 8.38 10.45
CA LEU A 28 -9.26 7.57 10.37
C LEU A 28 -9.91 7.49 8.98
N PRO A 29 -10.09 8.59 8.21
CA PRO A 29 -10.67 8.50 6.86
C PRO A 29 -9.79 7.69 5.90
N PHE A 30 -8.46 7.80 6.00
CA PHE A 30 -7.54 7.03 5.16
C PHE A 30 -7.61 5.55 5.51
N VAL A 31 -7.53 5.22 6.80
CA VAL A 31 -7.63 3.83 7.29
C VAL A 31 -8.96 3.20 6.88
N ALA A 32 -10.07 3.95 6.94
CA ALA A 32 -11.38 3.47 6.53
C ALA A 32 -11.43 3.02 5.06
N VAL A 33 -10.75 3.74 4.16
CA VAL A 33 -10.66 3.36 2.73
C VAL A 33 -9.92 2.04 2.57
N PHE A 34 -8.79 1.86 3.24
CA PHE A 34 -8.02 0.60 3.16
C PHE A 34 -8.77 -0.58 3.79
N LEU A 35 -9.45 -0.37 4.91
CA LEU A 35 -10.31 -1.40 5.53
C LEU A 35 -11.45 -1.80 4.59
N ARG A 36 -12.08 -0.83 3.91
CA ARG A 36 -13.13 -1.11 2.93
C ARG A 36 -12.59 -1.90 1.73
N ALA A 37 -11.43 -1.52 1.21
CA ALA A 37 -10.79 -2.23 0.12
C ALA A 37 -10.42 -3.67 0.51
N ALA A 38 -9.81 -3.84 1.69
CA ALA A 38 -9.47 -5.15 2.25
C ALA A 38 -10.71 -6.04 2.44
N TRP A 39 -11.83 -5.47 2.91
CA TRP A 39 -13.10 -6.20 3.02
C TRP A 39 -13.63 -6.66 1.66
N LEU A 40 -13.61 -5.78 0.67
CA LEU A 40 -14.05 -6.13 -0.69
C LEU A 40 -13.15 -7.21 -1.30
N GLU A 41 -11.84 -7.12 -1.09
CA GLU A 41 -10.87 -8.10 -1.56
C GLU A 41 -11.05 -9.45 -0.86
N TYR A 42 -11.25 -9.46 0.46
CA TYR A 42 -11.57 -10.67 1.21
C TYR A 42 -12.86 -11.33 0.71
N ARG A 43 -13.90 -10.53 0.46
CA ARG A 43 -15.17 -11.03 -0.09
C ARG A 43 -14.98 -11.61 -1.50
N ARG A 44 -14.24 -10.93 -2.37
CA ARG A 44 -13.89 -11.42 -3.71
C ARG A 44 -13.11 -12.74 -3.60
N TRP A 45 -12.11 -12.79 -2.72
CA TRP A 45 -11.27 -13.97 -2.50
C TRP A 45 -12.08 -15.18 -2.02
N ARG A 46 -13.05 -14.97 -1.12
CA ARG A 46 -13.95 -16.04 -0.68
C ARG A 46 -14.80 -16.65 -1.79
N ILE A 47 -15.13 -15.87 -2.83
CA ILE A 47 -16.00 -16.32 -3.93
C ILE A 47 -15.16 -16.87 -5.09
N HIS A 48 -14.05 -16.19 -5.44
CA HIS A 48 -13.27 -16.45 -6.65
C HIS A 48 -11.91 -17.12 -6.38
N GLY A 49 -11.52 -17.27 -5.11
CA GLY A 49 -10.21 -17.80 -4.72
C GLY A 49 -9.08 -16.79 -4.93
N ALA A 50 -7.84 -17.30 -4.91
CA ALA A 50 -6.65 -16.49 -5.08
C ALA A 50 -6.66 -15.73 -6.41
N SER A 51 -6.22 -14.46 -6.38
CA SER A 51 -5.91 -13.67 -7.58
C SER A 51 -4.67 -14.27 -8.24
N ASN A 52 -4.82 -15.38 -8.94
CA ASN A 52 -3.71 -15.94 -9.70
C ASN A 52 -3.25 -14.92 -10.73
N ASN A 53 -1.94 -14.76 -10.89
CA ASN A 53 -1.40 -13.97 -11.98
C ASN A 53 -1.69 -14.71 -13.29
N LEU A 54 -2.85 -14.42 -13.89
CA LEU A 54 -3.34 -15.08 -15.10
C LEU A 54 -2.55 -14.67 -16.34
N ARG A 55 -1.42 -13.94 -16.22
CA ARG A 55 -0.54 -13.58 -17.34
C ARG A 55 -0.17 -14.79 -18.21
N SER A 56 0.03 -15.96 -17.59
CA SER A 56 0.35 -17.19 -18.32
C SER A 56 -0.86 -17.82 -19.03
N ARG A 57 -2.08 -17.36 -18.75
CA ARG A 57 -3.33 -17.87 -19.33
C ARG A 57 -3.77 -17.09 -20.57
N TYR A 58 -3.16 -15.92 -20.81
CA TYR A 58 -3.38 -15.14 -22.02
C TYR A 58 -2.26 -15.43 -23.03
N PRO A 59 -2.58 -15.56 -24.33
CA PRO A 59 -1.55 -15.66 -25.35
C PRO A 59 -0.66 -14.42 -25.32
N ILE A 60 0.64 -14.63 -25.53
CA ILE A 60 1.61 -13.55 -25.62
C ILE A 60 1.28 -12.72 -26.86
N ASP A 61 0.97 -11.44 -26.65
CA ASP A 61 0.76 -10.49 -27.74
C ASP A 61 2.12 -10.07 -28.33
N THR A 62 2.45 -10.63 -29.48
CA THR A 62 3.69 -10.32 -30.21
C THR A 62 3.64 -8.97 -30.92
N THR A 63 2.49 -8.31 -30.95
CA THR A 63 2.30 -6.97 -31.55
C THR A 63 2.42 -5.84 -30.52
N ALA A 64 2.56 -6.17 -29.23
CA ALA A 64 2.71 -5.19 -28.18
C ALA A 64 4.02 -4.39 -28.35
N PRO A 65 4.03 -3.05 -28.13
CA PRO A 65 5.23 -2.22 -28.28
C PRO A 65 6.41 -2.63 -27.41
N SER A 66 6.15 -3.35 -26.32
CA SER A 66 7.14 -3.84 -25.36
C SER A 66 7.49 -5.32 -25.55
N TYR A 67 7.04 -5.96 -26.64
CA TYR A 67 7.36 -7.35 -26.89
C TYR A 67 8.77 -7.48 -27.49
N ASP A 68 9.72 -7.88 -26.65
CA ASP A 68 11.06 -8.25 -27.12
C ASP A 68 11.00 -9.65 -27.73
N LEU A 69 11.57 -9.80 -28.94
CA LEU A 69 11.72 -11.09 -29.60
C LEU A 69 12.66 -11.97 -28.76
N PRO A 70 12.29 -13.24 -28.48
CA PRO A 70 13.20 -14.14 -27.77
C PRO A 70 14.47 -14.36 -28.59
N GLU A 71 15.63 -14.29 -27.93
CA GLU A 71 16.92 -14.59 -28.58
C GLU A 71 16.89 -16.02 -29.17
N PRO A 72 17.38 -16.21 -30.41
CA PRO A 72 17.44 -17.54 -31.00
C PRO A 72 18.38 -18.43 -30.16
N GLN A 73 17.82 -19.47 -29.56
CA GLN A 73 18.57 -20.48 -28.82
C GLN A 73 19.58 -21.16 -29.76
N SER A 74 20.88 -20.86 -29.62
CA SER A 74 21.92 -21.64 -30.29
C SER A 74 21.98 -23.03 -29.65
N LYS A 75 21.71 -24.07 -30.43
CA LYS A 75 21.86 -25.47 -30.00
C LYS A 75 23.31 -25.82 -29.71
#